data_AF-A0A8R7THH2-F1
#
_entry.id   AF-A0A8R7THH2-F1
#
_cell.length_a   1.000
_cell.length_b   1.000
_cell.length_c   1.000
_cell.angle_alpha   90.00
_cell.angle_beta   90.00
_cell.angle_gamma   90.00
#
_symmetry.space_group_name_H-M   'P 1'
#
loop_
_entity.id
_entity.type
_entity.pdbx_description
1 polymer ?
#
loop_
_entity_poly.entity_id
_entity_poly.type
_entity_poly.pdbx_seq_one_letter_code
_entity_poly.pdbx_strand_id
1 'polypeptide(L)'
;MHTLPRGNLLVIGGDLAYPNPSSFTYERRFFGPFEYAMQPPRWYKAEHIAVDKPEVPPGVSKMKKYDGPQCFIIPGNHDWFDGLNTFMRYICHKSWLGGWFLPQRKSYFALQLPKGWWIFGLDLALHGDIDVYQFKFFAELCRNKVGENDSVIIVTHEPNWLLDWYWKETTGKNVSHLIQDYLNGRCKLRMAGDLHHFMRHSATPSDKPTFVEHLLVNGCGGAFLHPTHVFKNFERFSGTTYECKAAYPSYEESSGIALGNILKFRKKNWQFDIIGGFIYFILVFSMFPQCNLVHILNEETWSGRLQSFSSTIWNALLFIFEHSYVSSVGSLTLLMASYSFVPSKLTRKKRAIIGSLHVLAHLTAALVLMLLMELGIEICIRNHLLATSGYHPLYDWYRSMESEHFPDPTGLRTRLEQWTLGLYPACIKYLMSAFDVPEVMAVTRINICKNGMMSLSRSVLIMYYTSVFIYFWIFSTPVVSLIFGSYLYICINWFHIHFDEAFSSLRIANYKSFTRFHIKKDGDLEIFTLAVDKVPKDWKLDPKWEAEERGPHQLSHHRRYPSKWRSASSPDPVRSVRVVDHFTITRTVAPDPETSC
;
A
#
# COMPACT_ATOMS: atom_id res chain seq x y z
N MET A 1 -19.15 -30.45 -0.43
CA MET A 1 -18.49 -29.65 0.62
C MET A 1 -17.23 -30.42 1.04
N HIS A 2 -16.02 -29.90 0.80
CA HIS A 2 -14.80 -30.59 1.21
C HIS A 2 -14.54 -30.34 2.70
N THR A 3 -14.41 -31.40 3.48
CA THR A 3 -13.98 -31.29 4.88
C THR A 3 -12.46 -31.34 4.92
N LEU A 4 -11.82 -30.19 5.13
CA LEU A 4 -10.36 -30.11 5.23
C LEU A 4 -9.95 -30.14 6.71
N PRO A 5 -9.20 -31.15 7.18
CA PRO A 5 -8.72 -31.19 8.55
C PRO A 5 -7.73 -30.05 8.82
N ARG A 6 -7.55 -29.68 10.09
CA ARG A 6 -6.53 -28.72 10.48
C ARG A 6 -5.15 -29.28 10.11
N GLY A 7 -4.32 -28.47 9.44
CA GLY A 7 -2.93 -28.82 9.19
C GLY A 7 -2.12 -29.03 10.48
N ASN A 8 -1.25 -30.02 10.48
CA ASN A 8 -0.28 -30.27 11.56
C ASN A 8 0.98 -29.39 11.44
N LEU A 9 1.22 -28.83 10.25
CA LEU A 9 2.34 -27.95 9.94
C LEU A 9 1.82 -26.65 9.35
N LEU A 10 2.32 -25.52 9.85
CA LEU A 10 2.11 -24.19 9.30
C LEU A 10 3.45 -23.63 8.81
N VAL A 11 3.49 -23.19 7.54
CA VAL A 11 4.64 -22.45 6.99
C VAL A 11 4.21 -21.02 6.71
N ILE A 12 4.97 -20.04 7.20
CA ILE A 12 4.73 -18.61 6.96
C ILE A 12 5.89 -18.04 6.13
N GLY A 13 5.55 -17.43 5.00
CA GLY A 13 6.49 -16.99 3.95
C GLY A 13 7.05 -15.58 4.12
N GLY A 14 7.27 -15.11 5.35
CA GLY A 14 7.81 -13.76 5.63
C GLY A 14 6.77 -12.66 5.78
N ASP A 15 7.27 -11.45 6.02
CA ASP A 15 6.50 -10.21 6.27
C ASP A 15 5.53 -10.35 7.45
N LEU A 16 6.10 -10.61 8.61
CA LEU A 16 5.31 -11.02 9.78
C LEU A 16 4.53 -9.87 10.41
N ALA A 17 5.11 -8.67 10.44
CA ALA A 17 4.48 -7.51 11.07
C ALA A 17 4.88 -6.16 10.44
N TYR A 18 3.89 -5.45 9.90
CA TYR A 18 4.04 -4.12 9.31
C TYR A 18 3.87 -2.98 10.33
N PRO A 19 4.47 -1.79 10.11
CA PRO A 19 5.28 -1.44 8.93
C PRO A 19 6.76 -1.84 9.04
N ASN A 20 7.27 -2.04 10.25
CA ASN A 20 8.66 -2.38 10.51
C ASN A 20 8.75 -3.36 11.70
N PRO A 21 9.86 -4.10 11.83
CA PRO A 21 10.04 -5.04 12.92
C PRO A 21 10.26 -4.26 14.22
N SER A 22 9.52 -4.63 15.25
CA SER A 22 9.64 -4.12 16.61
C SER A 22 8.90 -5.04 17.57
N SER A 23 9.22 -4.96 18.87
CA SER A 23 8.45 -5.68 19.90
C SER A 23 6.95 -5.37 19.81
N PHE A 24 6.58 -4.10 19.63
CA PHE A 24 5.18 -3.69 19.53
C PHE A 24 4.47 -4.33 18.33
N THR A 25 5.06 -4.26 17.13
CA THR A 25 4.45 -4.78 15.91
C THR A 25 4.35 -6.31 15.96
N TYR A 26 5.40 -7.01 16.38
CA TYR A 26 5.37 -8.48 16.51
C TYR A 26 4.36 -8.94 17.56
N GLU A 27 4.33 -8.34 18.75
CA GLU A 27 3.41 -8.76 19.80
C GLU A 27 1.95 -8.48 19.45
N ARG A 28 1.65 -7.26 18.98
CA ARG A 28 0.26 -6.83 18.76
C ARG A 28 -0.30 -7.27 17.42
N ARG A 29 0.50 -7.26 16.36
CA ARG A 29 0.03 -7.49 14.98
C ARG A 29 0.31 -8.90 14.47
N PHE A 30 1.30 -9.60 15.04
CA PHE A 30 1.60 -10.98 14.64
C PHE A 30 1.19 -11.98 15.72
N PHE A 31 1.81 -11.98 16.92
CA PHE A 31 1.54 -12.98 17.96
C PHE A 31 0.11 -12.94 18.50
N GLY A 32 -0.41 -11.75 18.84
CA GLY A 32 -1.76 -11.60 19.40
C GLY A 32 -2.87 -12.27 18.57
N PRO A 33 -2.96 -12.05 17.25
CA PRO A 33 -3.90 -12.77 16.39
C PRO A 33 -3.79 -14.30 16.46
N PHE A 34 -2.57 -14.86 16.49
CA PHE A 34 -2.37 -16.30 16.61
C PHE A 34 -2.78 -16.83 18.00
N GLU A 35 -2.45 -16.11 19.08
CA GLU A 35 -2.87 -16.46 20.44
C GLU A 35 -4.39 -16.43 20.60
N TYR A 36 -5.07 -15.51 19.91
CA TYR A 36 -6.52 -15.48 19.89
C TYR A 36 -7.14 -16.61 19.08
N ALA A 37 -6.56 -16.97 17.94
CA ALA A 37 -7.03 -18.07 17.10
C ALA A 37 -6.80 -19.45 17.75
N MET A 38 -5.69 -19.60 18.47
CA MET A 38 -5.32 -20.84 19.16
C MET A 38 -4.38 -20.50 20.32
N GLN A 39 -4.85 -20.60 21.55
CA GLN A 39 -4.10 -20.10 22.72
C GLN A 39 -2.82 -20.89 22.98
N PRO A 40 -1.74 -20.25 23.50
CA PRO A 40 -0.53 -20.96 23.87
C PRO A 40 -0.75 -21.90 25.08
N PRO A 41 0.17 -22.82 25.35
CA PRO A 41 0.12 -23.65 26.56
C PRO A 41 0.12 -22.81 27.84
N ARG A 42 -0.46 -23.34 28.92
CA ARG A 42 -0.63 -22.57 30.18
C ARG A 42 0.68 -22.15 30.85
N TRP A 43 1.78 -22.84 30.59
CA TRP A 43 3.11 -22.52 31.11
C TRP A 43 3.89 -21.55 30.21
N TYR A 44 3.33 -21.12 29.07
CA TYR A 44 3.92 -20.07 28.25
C TYR A 44 3.99 -18.75 29.03
N LYS A 45 5.15 -18.11 28.99
CA LYS A 45 5.37 -16.75 29.51
C LYS A 45 5.82 -15.85 28.37
N ALA A 46 5.28 -14.65 28.28
CA ALA A 46 5.54 -13.74 27.18
C ALA A 46 7.01 -13.27 27.14
N GLU A 47 7.65 -13.20 28.29
CA GLU A 47 9.04 -12.82 28.50
C GLU A 47 10.04 -13.98 28.34
N HIS A 48 9.55 -15.22 28.16
CA HIS A 48 10.41 -16.40 28.09
C HIS A 48 11.31 -16.38 26.84
N ILE A 49 12.58 -16.75 27.05
CA ILE A 49 13.60 -16.89 26.02
C ILE A 49 14.13 -18.32 26.09
N ALA A 50 13.93 -19.09 25.02
CA ALA A 50 14.47 -20.42 24.86
C ALA A 50 15.98 -20.35 24.65
N VAL A 51 16.73 -20.86 25.62
CA VAL A 51 18.19 -21.00 25.57
C VAL A 51 18.57 -22.15 24.63
N ASP A 52 17.92 -23.30 24.81
CA ASP A 52 18.15 -24.51 24.02
C ASP A 52 16.89 -24.89 23.24
N LYS A 53 16.86 -24.53 21.96
CA LYS A 53 15.78 -24.96 21.05
C LYS A 53 16.05 -26.32 20.43
N PRO A 54 15.06 -27.12 20.01
CA PRO A 54 13.65 -26.97 20.37
C PRO A 54 13.44 -27.29 21.85
N GLU A 55 12.80 -26.37 22.57
CA GLU A 55 12.42 -26.56 23.96
C GLU A 55 11.13 -27.36 24.02
N VAL A 56 11.27 -28.69 24.02
CA VAL A 56 10.12 -29.61 23.95
C VAL A 56 9.19 -29.46 25.16
N PRO A 57 7.87 -29.66 24.98
CA PRO A 57 6.91 -29.56 26.09
C PRO A 57 7.22 -30.51 27.25
N PRO A 58 6.80 -30.18 28.49
CA PRO A 58 6.90 -31.11 29.62
C PRO A 58 6.30 -32.48 29.29
N GLY A 59 6.99 -33.56 29.65
CA GLY A 59 6.59 -34.94 29.34
C GLY A 59 7.03 -35.46 27.97
N VAL A 60 7.55 -34.60 27.08
CA VAL A 60 8.10 -35.00 25.78
C VAL A 60 9.61 -35.14 25.87
N SER A 61 10.13 -36.37 25.71
CA SER A 61 11.58 -36.61 25.88
C SER A 61 12.44 -36.06 24.73
N LYS A 62 11.90 -36.05 23.50
CA LYS A 62 12.63 -35.66 22.27
C LYS A 62 11.65 -35.08 21.26
N MET A 63 12.13 -34.17 20.40
CA MET A 63 11.33 -33.53 19.36
C MET A 63 10.59 -34.53 18.44
N LYS A 64 11.23 -35.66 18.10
CA LYS A 64 10.62 -36.72 17.27
C LYS A 64 9.36 -37.36 17.88
N LYS A 65 9.11 -37.18 19.19
CA LYS A 65 7.93 -37.71 19.89
C LYS A 65 6.82 -36.66 20.05
N TYR A 66 7.03 -35.42 19.62
CA TYR A 66 5.99 -34.39 19.67
C TYR A 66 5.02 -34.58 18.50
N ASP A 67 3.74 -34.73 18.80
CA ASP A 67 2.65 -34.98 17.85
C ASP A 67 1.73 -33.75 17.62
N GLY A 68 1.99 -32.67 18.35
CA GLY A 68 1.23 -31.43 18.24
C GLY A 68 1.59 -30.57 17.01
N PRO A 69 0.83 -29.49 16.77
CA PRO A 69 1.02 -28.62 15.62
C PRO A 69 2.33 -27.83 15.71
N GLN A 70 3.00 -27.67 14.58
CA GLN A 70 4.30 -26.99 14.44
C GLN A 70 4.23 -25.85 13.43
N CYS A 71 4.98 -24.79 13.68
CA CYS A 71 5.10 -23.67 12.75
C CYS A 71 6.58 -23.40 12.41
N PHE A 72 6.83 -23.18 11.13
CA PHE A 72 8.11 -22.76 10.58
C PHE A 72 7.92 -21.53 9.72
N ILE A 73 8.87 -20.62 9.78
CA ILE A 73 8.74 -19.26 9.28
C ILE A 73 10.07 -18.84 8.67
N ILE A 74 10.02 -18.27 7.47
CA ILE A 74 11.14 -17.52 6.87
C ILE A 74 10.88 -16.01 7.04
N PRO A 75 11.92 -15.16 7.12
CA PRO A 75 11.74 -13.71 7.15
C PRO A 75 11.43 -13.14 5.76
N GLY A 76 10.71 -12.02 5.74
CA GLY A 76 10.56 -11.17 4.56
C GLY A 76 11.42 -9.91 4.63
N ASN A 77 11.31 -9.05 3.61
CA ASN A 77 12.07 -7.79 3.58
C ASN A 77 11.71 -6.88 4.76
N HIS A 78 10.43 -6.85 5.18
CA HIS A 78 10.00 -6.07 6.35
C HIS A 78 10.54 -6.62 7.69
N ASP A 79 10.97 -7.88 7.74
CA ASP A 79 11.56 -8.46 8.95
C ASP A 79 13.07 -8.17 9.07
N TRP A 80 13.69 -7.76 7.96
CA TRP A 80 15.13 -7.49 7.87
C TRP A 80 15.52 -6.04 8.14
N PHE A 81 14.57 -5.11 8.22
CA PHE A 81 14.87 -3.67 8.41
C PHE A 81 15.62 -3.33 9.70
N ASP A 82 15.60 -4.20 10.72
CA ASP A 82 16.38 -4.03 11.97
C ASP A 82 17.63 -4.94 12.03
N GLY A 83 18.05 -5.51 10.89
CA GLY A 83 19.12 -6.50 10.82
C GLY A 83 18.70 -7.88 11.32
N LEU A 84 17.40 -8.23 11.22
CA LEU A 84 16.79 -9.50 11.64
C LEU A 84 16.73 -9.73 13.16
N ASN A 85 17.02 -8.71 13.96
CA ASN A 85 17.10 -8.84 15.42
C ASN A 85 15.76 -9.24 16.04
N THR A 86 14.68 -8.56 15.65
CA THR A 86 13.33 -8.87 16.15
C THR A 86 12.89 -10.27 15.72
N PHE A 87 13.14 -10.65 14.47
CA PHE A 87 12.81 -12.00 13.99
C PHE A 87 13.54 -13.07 14.81
N MET A 88 14.84 -12.92 15.04
CA MET A 88 15.62 -13.88 15.83
C MET A 88 15.06 -14.00 17.25
N ARG A 89 14.78 -12.88 17.92
CA ARG A 89 14.20 -12.85 19.27
C ARG A 89 12.83 -13.55 19.33
N TYR A 90 11.91 -13.23 18.43
CA TYR A 90 10.54 -13.72 18.53
C TYR A 90 10.35 -15.09 17.89
N ILE A 91 11.06 -15.41 16.82
CA ILE A 91 10.85 -16.65 16.08
C ILE A 91 11.87 -17.71 16.48
N CYS A 92 13.16 -17.35 16.56
CA CYS A 92 14.24 -18.29 16.89
C CYS A 92 14.46 -18.45 18.41
N HIS A 93 13.93 -17.56 19.26
CA HIS A 93 14.07 -17.65 20.72
C HIS A 93 12.75 -17.76 21.51
N LYS A 94 11.56 -17.70 20.89
CA LYS A 94 10.31 -18.16 21.55
C LYS A 94 9.92 -19.55 21.10
N SER A 95 9.35 -20.34 22.01
CA SER A 95 8.96 -21.72 21.74
C SER A 95 7.54 -21.88 21.17
N TRP A 96 6.72 -20.82 21.19
CA TRP A 96 5.30 -20.89 20.85
C TRP A 96 4.81 -19.64 20.11
N LEU A 97 3.97 -19.84 19.08
CA LEU A 97 3.17 -18.82 18.41
C LEU A 97 1.69 -19.17 18.61
N GLY A 98 1.07 -18.63 19.66
CA GLY A 98 -0.18 -19.21 20.16
C GLY A 98 0.03 -20.70 20.47
N GLY A 99 -0.90 -21.56 20.04
CA GLY A 99 -0.80 -23.00 20.22
C GLY A 99 0.13 -23.72 19.24
N TRP A 100 0.83 -23.01 18.35
CA TRP A 100 1.79 -23.59 17.41
C TRP A 100 3.18 -23.65 18.03
N PHE A 101 3.82 -24.82 17.99
CA PHE A 101 5.20 -24.97 18.48
C PHE A 101 6.21 -24.42 17.47
N LEU A 102 7.20 -23.66 17.92
CA LEU A 102 8.25 -23.04 17.11
C LEU A 102 9.63 -23.70 17.35
N PRO A 103 9.93 -24.83 16.70
CA PRO A 103 11.18 -25.55 16.90
C PRO A 103 12.39 -24.92 16.21
N GLN A 104 12.19 -23.98 15.27
CA GLN A 104 13.26 -23.45 14.43
C GLN A 104 14.32 -22.66 15.21
N ARG A 105 15.58 -22.79 14.78
CA ARG A 105 16.77 -22.15 15.38
C ARG A 105 17.41 -21.07 14.51
N LYS A 106 17.06 -21.04 13.23
CA LYS A 106 17.63 -20.17 12.20
C LYS A 106 16.49 -19.59 11.36
N SER A 107 16.82 -18.61 10.52
CA SER A 107 15.88 -17.95 9.60
C SER A 107 15.51 -18.79 8.39
N TYR A 108 16.30 -19.82 8.09
CA TYR A 108 16.04 -20.82 7.06
C TYR A 108 15.93 -22.22 7.71
N PHE A 109 15.28 -23.15 7.00
CA PHE A 109 15.06 -24.50 7.51
C PHE A 109 14.88 -25.52 6.37
N ALA A 110 15.06 -26.80 6.71
CA ALA A 110 14.69 -27.92 5.86
C ALA A 110 13.89 -28.95 6.66
N LEU A 111 12.77 -29.41 6.11
CA LEU A 111 11.90 -30.40 6.72
C LEU A 111 11.78 -31.62 5.81
N GLN A 112 12.06 -32.80 6.36
CA GLN A 112 11.69 -34.06 5.73
C GLN A 112 10.25 -34.37 6.11
N LEU A 113 9.39 -34.49 5.11
CA LEU A 113 7.99 -34.88 5.24
C LEU A 113 7.82 -36.36 4.89
N PRO A 114 6.67 -36.97 5.21
CA PRO A 114 6.39 -38.33 4.80
C PRO A 114 6.47 -38.53 3.28
N LYS A 115 6.68 -39.79 2.87
CA LYS A 115 6.60 -40.24 1.47
C LYS A 115 7.62 -39.59 0.52
N GLY A 116 8.75 -39.12 1.02
CA GLY A 116 9.85 -38.58 0.19
C GLY A 116 9.67 -37.10 -0.19
N TRP A 117 8.82 -36.38 0.53
CA TRP A 117 8.66 -34.94 0.35
C TRP A 117 9.60 -34.16 1.26
N TRP A 118 10.10 -33.02 0.77
CA TRP A 118 10.88 -32.06 1.55
C TRP A 118 10.34 -30.65 1.38
N ILE A 119 10.48 -29.83 2.42
CA ILE A 119 10.27 -28.37 2.34
C ILE A 119 11.57 -27.67 2.69
N PHE A 120 12.04 -26.78 1.81
CA PHE A 120 13.15 -25.86 2.06
C PHE A 120 12.60 -24.45 2.21
N GLY A 121 12.75 -23.85 3.39
CA GLY A 121 12.49 -22.44 3.62
C GLY A 121 13.78 -21.66 3.52
N LEU A 122 13.88 -20.75 2.54
CA LEU A 122 15.08 -19.97 2.25
C LEU A 122 14.93 -18.53 2.74
N ASP A 123 15.99 -17.98 3.33
CA ASP A 123 16.07 -16.58 3.73
C ASP A 123 16.85 -15.78 2.67
N LEU A 124 16.14 -14.88 1.98
CA LEU A 124 16.68 -14.07 0.88
C LEU A 124 17.31 -12.74 1.33
N ALA A 125 17.24 -12.43 2.63
CA ALA A 125 17.65 -11.14 3.17
C ALA A 125 17.04 -9.96 2.39
N LEU A 126 17.81 -8.88 2.21
CA LEU A 126 17.46 -7.73 1.37
C LEU A 126 18.14 -7.79 -0.02
N HIS A 127 18.77 -8.92 -0.35
CA HIS A 127 19.56 -9.07 -1.59
C HIS A 127 18.87 -9.92 -2.66
N GLY A 128 17.71 -10.51 -2.34
CA GLY A 128 16.97 -11.38 -3.27
C GLY A 128 17.70 -12.70 -3.58
N ASP A 129 18.58 -13.16 -2.70
CA ASP A 129 19.34 -14.41 -2.89
C ASP A 129 19.79 -14.99 -1.53
N ILE A 130 20.14 -16.27 -1.54
CA ILE A 130 20.72 -16.93 -0.35
C ILE A 130 22.22 -16.69 -0.26
N ASP A 131 22.73 -16.56 0.96
CA ASP A 131 24.17 -16.46 1.20
C ASP A 131 24.91 -17.80 0.97
N VAL A 132 26.24 -17.76 1.00
CA VAL A 132 27.10 -18.93 0.74
C VAL A 132 26.95 -20.03 1.80
N TYR A 133 26.63 -19.68 3.06
CA TYR A 133 26.46 -20.65 4.14
C TYR A 133 25.13 -21.40 3.99
N GLN A 134 24.06 -20.67 3.67
CA GLN A 134 22.78 -21.26 3.30
C GLN A 134 22.92 -22.16 2.07
N PHE A 135 23.57 -21.67 1.02
CA PHE A 135 23.83 -22.46 -0.19
C PHE A 135 24.56 -23.76 0.15
N LYS A 136 25.67 -23.69 0.90
CA LYS A 136 26.43 -24.87 1.33
C LYS A 136 25.55 -25.85 2.12
N PHE A 137 24.76 -25.36 3.06
CA PHE A 137 23.84 -26.19 3.86
C PHE A 137 22.85 -26.97 2.99
N PHE A 138 22.14 -26.29 2.08
CA PHE A 138 21.17 -26.95 1.20
C PHE A 138 21.83 -27.85 0.16
N ALA A 139 22.97 -27.43 -0.40
CA ALA A 139 23.77 -28.22 -1.33
C ALA A 139 24.21 -29.55 -0.71
N GLU A 140 24.77 -29.53 0.51
CA GLU A 140 25.15 -30.73 1.25
C GLU A 140 23.93 -31.60 1.58
N LEU A 141 22.80 -30.99 1.92
CA LEU A 141 21.55 -31.72 2.17
C LEU A 141 21.06 -32.45 0.91
N CYS A 142 21.08 -31.78 -0.24
CA CYS A 142 20.68 -32.32 -1.54
C CYS A 142 21.56 -33.50 -1.99
N ARG A 143 22.86 -33.49 -1.65
CA ARG A 143 23.80 -34.57 -1.98
C ARG A 143 23.72 -35.75 -1.02
N ASN A 144 23.54 -35.47 0.27
CA ASN A 144 23.74 -36.48 1.31
C ASN A 144 22.45 -37.07 1.89
N LYS A 145 21.31 -36.39 1.74
CA LYS A 145 20.06 -36.80 2.42
C LYS A 145 18.81 -36.80 1.54
N VAL A 146 18.67 -35.85 0.61
CA VAL A 146 17.55 -35.85 -0.32
C VAL A 146 17.79 -36.95 -1.34
N GLY A 147 16.91 -37.95 -1.40
CA GLY A 147 17.00 -39.05 -2.35
C GLY A 147 16.83 -38.58 -3.80
N GLU A 148 17.23 -39.41 -4.76
CA GLU A 148 17.07 -39.12 -6.19
C GLU A 148 15.59 -39.01 -6.60
N ASN A 149 14.74 -39.80 -5.95
CA ASN A 149 13.29 -39.82 -6.19
C ASN A 149 12.48 -38.95 -5.21
N ASP A 150 13.16 -38.25 -4.30
CA ASP A 150 12.49 -37.33 -3.37
C ASP A 150 12.04 -36.06 -4.11
N SER A 151 10.97 -35.45 -3.63
CA SER A 151 10.37 -34.24 -4.19
C SER A 151 10.52 -33.07 -3.21
N VAL A 152 10.90 -31.90 -3.73
CA VAL A 152 11.21 -30.72 -2.91
C VAL A 152 10.24 -29.59 -3.24
N ILE A 153 9.71 -28.98 -2.17
CA ILE A 153 8.99 -27.71 -2.19
C ILE A 153 9.95 -26.62 -1.68
N ILE A 154 10.16 -25.58 -2.47
CA ILE A 154 10.93 -24.41 -2.05
C ILE A 154 9.97 -23.30 -1.65
N VAL A 155 10.22 -22.68 -0.50
CA VAL A 155 9.51 -21.50 -0.01
C VAL A 155 10.51 -20.36 0.10
N THR A 156 10.28 -19.30 -0.67
CA THR A 156 10.99 -18.02 -0.59
C THR A 156 10.02 -16.92 -0.17
N HIS A 157 10.53 -15.80 0.35
CA HIS A 157 9.64 -14.67 0.63
C HIS A 157 9.17 -14.00 -0.67
N GLU A 158 10.10 -13.62 -1.54
CA GLU A 158 9.80 -12.93 -2.79
C GLU A 158 9.65 -13.90 -3.98
N PRO A 159 8.71 -13.63 -4.91
CA PRO A 159 8.58 -14.37 -6.16
C PRO A 159 9.53 -13.80 -7.20
N ASN A 160 10.85 -13.94 -7.01
CA ASN A 160 11.84 -13.31 -7.89
C ASN A 160 11.65 -13.71 -9.36
N TRP A 161 11.15 -14.91 -9.67
CA TRP A 161 10.84 -15.30 -11.06
C TRP A 161 9.84 -14.35 -11.74
N LEU A 162 8.88 -13.81 -10.98
CA LEU A 162 7.83 -12.93 -11.47
C LEU A 162 8.26 -11.47 -11.42
N LEU A 163 8.93 -11.06 -10.33
CA LEU A 163 9.46 -9.71 -10.16
C LEU A 163 10.59 -9.41 -11.15
N ASP A 164 11.54 -10.33 -11.32
CA ASP A 164 12.63 -10.22 -12.30
C ASP A 164 12.08 -10.10 -13.72
N TRP A 165 11.07 -10.91 -14.07
CA TRP A 165 10.39 -10.79 -15.36
C TRP A 165 9.76 -9.41 -15.54
N TYR A 166 9.08 -8.91 -14.50
CA TYR A 166 8.40 -7.62 -14.55
C TYR A 166 9.40 -6.47 -14.67
N TRP A 167 10.47 -6.47 -13.88
CA TRP A 167 11.49 -5.42 -13.81
C TRP A 167 12.59 -5.55 -14.87
N LYS A 168 12.66 -6.69 -15.57
CA LYS A 168 13.73 -7.10 -16.49
C LYS A 168 15.09 -7.19 -15.81
N GLU A 169 15.10 -7.82 -14.65
CA GLU A 169 16.29 -8.06 -13.83
C GLU A 169 16.63 -9.55 -13.77
N THR A 170 17.73 -9.90 -13.11
CA THR A 170 18.07 -11.29 -12.79
C THR A 170 18.70 -11.33 -11.41
N THR A 171 17.93 -11.84 -10.46
CA THR A 171 18.31 -12.03 -9.06
C THR A 171 18.33 -13.53 -8.72
N GLY A 172 18.62 -13.91 -7.47
CA GLY A 172 18.55 -15.30 -7.02
C GLY A 172 19.49 -16.26 -7.75
N LYS A 173 20.74 -15.88 -8.02
CA LYS A 173 21.72 -16.71 -8.75
C LYS A 173 22.06 -17.97 -7.97
N ASN A 174 22.28 -17.86 -6.67
CA ASN A 174 22.59 -19.01 -5.82
C ASN A 174 21.38 -19.92 -5.67
N VAL A 175 20.18 -19.36 -5.51
CA VAL A 175 18.93 -20.15 -5.52
C VAL A 175 18.76 -20.89 -6.86
N SER A 176 19.03 -20.22 -7.98
CA SER A 176 18.92 -20.83 -9.32
C SER A 176 19.91 -21.98 -9.49
N HIS A 177 21.17 -21.79 -9.08
CA HIS A 177 22.20 -22.83 -9.07
C HIS A 177 21.79 -24.01 -8.17
N LEU A 178 21.27 -23.75 -6.97
CA LEU A 178 20.79 -24.81 -6.07
C LEU A 178 19.66 -25.63 -6.71
N ILE A 179 18.73 -24.97 -7.40
CA ILE A 179 17.61 -25.65 -8.06
C ILE A 179 18.09 -26.46 -9.28
N GLN A 180 18.90 -25.85 -10.15
CA GLN A 180 19.26 -26.43 -11.44
C GLN A 180 20.29 -27.56 -11.27
N ASP A 181 21.34 -27.34 -10.49
CA ASP A 181 22.48 -28.25 -10.47
C ASP A 181 22.41 -29.26 -9.32
N TYR A 182 21.82 -28.87 -8.17
CA TYR A 182 21.77 -29.74 -7.00
C TYR A 182 20.43 -30.46 -6.87
N LEU A 183 19.31 -29.76 -7.01
CA LEU A 183 18.00 -30.42 -7.00
C LEU A 183 17.72 -31.13 -8.31
N ASN A 184 18.16 -30.58 -9.45
CA ASN A 184 18.17 -31.24 -10.76
C ASN A 184 16.85 -31.97 -11.07
N GLY A 185 15.74 -31.23 -11.17
CA GLY A 185 14.41 -31.76 -11.48
C GLY A 185 13.61 -32.27 -10.27
N ARG A 186 14.19 -32.29 -9.07
CA ARG A 186 13.48 -32.66 -7.82
C ARG A 186 12.63 -31.52 -7.23
N CYS A 187 12.80 -30.28 -7.68
CA CYS A 187 11.96 -29.16 -7.23
C CYS A 187 10.60 -29.20 -7.93
N LYS A 188 9.56 -29.69 -7.25
CA LYS A 188 8.21 -29.79 -7.83
C LYS A 188 7.41 -28.51 -7.71
N LEU A 189 7.60 -27.77 -6.62
CA LEU A 189 6.84 -26.56 -6.33
C LEU A 189 7.77 -25.50 -5.75
N ARG A 190 7.75 -24.30 -6.33
CA ARG A 190 8.36 -23.10 -5.72
C ARG A 190 7.26 -22.13 -5.36
N MET A 191 7.26 -21.71 -4.09
CA MET A 191 6.25 -20.83 -3.52
C MET A 191 6.87 -19.54 -2.99
N ALA A 192 6.11 -18.45 -3.11
CA ALA A 192 6.49 -17.19 -2.49
C ALA A 192 5.30 -16.34 -2.05
N GLY A 193 5.59 -15.37 -1.19
CA GLY A 193 4.69 -14.31 -0.74
C GLY A 193 5.01 -12.99 -1.44
N ASP A 194 5.23 -11.93 -0.66
CA ASP A 194 5.52 -10.52 -1.05
C ASP A 194 4.44 -9.85 -1.92
N LEU A 195 4.12 -10.45 -3.06
CA LEU A 195 2.96 -10.08 -3.86
C LEU A 195 1.68 -10.58 -3.20
N HIS A 196 0.88 -9.64 -2.68
CA HIS A 196 -0.39 -9.89 -1.96
C HIS A 196 -1.57 -10.26 -2.87
N HIS A 197 -1.34 -11.19 -3.80
CA HIS A 197 -2.36 -11.88 -4.57
C HIS A 197 -2.05 -13.39 -4.61
N PHE A 198 -2.98 -14.19 -5.11
CA PHE A 198 -2.69 -15.58 -5.47
C PHE A 198 -2.55 -15.73 -6.98
N MET A 199 -1.51 -16.46 -7.40
CA MET A 199 -1.30 -16.79 -8.81
C MET A 199 -0.52 -18.11 -8.92
N ARG A 200 -1.05 -19.06 -9.71
CA ARG A 200 -0.39 -20.34 -9.98
C ARG A 200 -0.07 -20.46 -11.45
N HIS A 201 1.19 -20.78 -11.72
CA HIS A 201 1.66 -21.19 -13.02
C HIS A 201 2.12 -22.64 -13.00
N SER A 202 1.88 -23.35 -14.09
CA SER A 202 2.36 -24.73 -14.28
C SER A 202 3.17 -24.81 -15.56
N ALA A 203 4.29 -25.53 -15.51
CA ALA A 203 5.12 -25.77 -16.66
C ALA A 203 4.32 -26.49 -17.75
N THR A 204 4.45 -26.03 -19.00
CA THR A 204 3.90 -26.73 -20.17
C THR A 204 4.85 -27.85 -20.59
N PRO A 205 4.34 -29.02 -21.03
CA PRO A 205 5.18 -30.09 -21.55
C PRO A 205 6.14 -29.59 -22.64
N SER A 206 7.42 -29.96 -22.54
CA SER A 206 8.44 -29.65 -23.54
C SER A 206 9.57 -30.67 -23.49
N ASP A 207 10.33 -30.79 -24.57
CA ASP A 207 11.51 -31.68 -24.63
C ASP A 207 12.66 -31.22 -23.71
N LYS A 208 12.61 -29.96 -23.23
CA LYS A 208 13.63 -29.41 -22.34
C LYS A 208 13.37 -29.81 -20.89
N PRO A 209 14.44 -29.99 -20.09
CA PRO A 209 14.29 -30.28 -18.67
C PRO A 209 13.54 -29.16 -17.96
N THR A 210 12.52 -29.53 -17.19
CA THR A 210 11.77 -28.61 -16.34
C THR A 210 12.35 -28.66 -14.94
N PHE A 211 12.99 -27.56 -14.53
CA PHE A 211 13.63 -27.48 -13.21
C PHE A 211 12.62 -27.25 -12.07
N VAL A 212 11.47 -26.62 -12.37
CA VAL A 212 10.38 -26.38 -11.43
C VAL A 212 9.06 -26.63 -12.14
N GLU A 213 8.22 -27.54 -11.63
CA GLU A 213 6.95 -27.87 -12.30
C GLU A 213 5.87 -26.82 -12.05
N HIS A 214 5.79 -26.30 -10.82
CA HIS A 214 4.79 -25.32 -10.42
C HIS A 214 5.41 -24.10 -9.72
N LEU A 215 4.97 -22.91 -10.14
CA LEU A 215 5.30 -21.63 -9.51
C LEU A 215 4.03 -21.05 -8.87
N LEU A 216 4.07 -20.76 -7.58
CA LEU A 216 2.88 -20.33 -6.83
C LEU A 216 3.19 -19.10 -5.98
N VAL A 217 2.50 -18.01 -6.26
CA VAL A 217 2.50 -16.78 -5.45
C VAL A 217 1.27 -16.80 -4.56
N ASN A 218 1.42 -16.59 -3.25
CA ASN A 218 0.32 -16.43 -2.31
C ASN A 218 0.71 -15.55 -1.12
N GLY A 219 0.86 -14.23 -1.35
CA GLY A 219 1.14 -13.23 -0.30
C GLY A 219 -0.11 -12.71 0.42
N CYS A 220 -1.27 -13.34 0.26
CA CYS A 220 -2.57 -12.83 0.73
C CYS A 220 -2.83 -13.02 2.24
N GLY A 221 -1.79 -13.12 3.07
CA GLY A 221 -1.91 -13.46 4.49
C GLY A 221 -2.49 -12.33 5.35
N GLY A 222 -2.32 -11.06 4.96
CA GLY A 222 -2.78 -9.94 5.81
C GLY A 222 -2.68 -8.54 5.20
N ALA A 223 -1.61 -8.25 4.44
CA ALA A 223 -1.36 -6.93 3.85
C ALA A 223 -2.43 -6.50 2.80
N PHE A 224 -2.31 -5.29 2.26
CA PHE A 224 -3.27 -4.81 1.25
C PHE A 224 -3.19 -5.67 -0.02
N LEU A 225 -4.24 -5.75 -0.82
CA LEU A 225 -4.24 -6.54 -2.06
C LEU A 225 -3.24 -5.99 -3.10
N HIS A 226 -2.51 -6.84 -3.82
CA HIS A 226 -1.79 -6.48 -5.04
C HIS A 226 -2.57 -6.87 -6.31
N PRO A 227 -2.33 -6.20 -7.47
CA PRO A 227 -3.01 -6.55 -8.72
C PRO A 227 -2.44 -7.83 -9.34
N THR A 228 -3.32 -8.70 -9.83
CA THR A 228 -2.96 -9.84 -10.70
C THR A 228 -2.79 -9.46 -12.18
N HIS A 229 -3.62 -8.56 -12.74
CA HIS A 229 -3.67 -8.29 -14.19
C HIS A 229 -2.39 -7.67 -14.78
N VAL A 230 -1.55 -7.06 -13.94
CA VAL A 230 -0.23 -6.53 -14.33
C VAL A 230 0.74 -7.64 -14.75
N PHE A 231 0.55 -8.84 -14.20
CA PHE A 231 1.45 -9.98 -14.39
C PHE A 231 0.92 -11.02 -15.40
N LYS A 232 -0.22 -10.74 -16.06
CA LYS A 232 -0.92 -11.70 -16.93
C LYS A 232 -0.11 -12.25 -18.11
N ASN A 233 0.93 -11.53 -18.53
CA ASN A 233 1.78 -11.87 -19.67
C ASN A 233 3.05 -12.66 -19.26
N PHE A 234 3.17 -13.06 -18.00
CA PHE A 234 4.27 -13.93 -17.58
C PHE A 234 4.08 -15.33 -18.18
N GLU A 235 5.08 -15.79 -18.94
CA GLU A 235 5.00 -17.07 -19.66
C GLU A 235 6.28 -17.89 -19.62
N ARG A 236 7.43 -17.34 -19.20
CA ARG A 236 8.72 -18.03 -19.31
C ARG A 236 9.61 -17.77 -18.10
N PHE A 237 10.25 -18.84 -17.62
CA PHE A 237 11.25 -18.78 -16.55
C PHE A 237 12.24 -19.93 -16.70
N SER A 238 13.54 -19.64 -16.56
CA SER A 238 14.65 -20.62 -16.70
C SER A 238 14.57 -21.51 -17.93
N GLY A 239 14.14 -20.97 -19.07
CA GLY A 239 14.02 -21.70 -20.34
C GLY A 239 12.73 -22.53 -20.50
N THR A 240 11.96 -22.71 -19.42
CA THR A 240 10.66 -23.41 -19.41
C THR A 240 9.52 -22.43 -19.68
N THR A 241 8.51 -22.87 -20.43
CA THR A 241 7.26 -22.14 -20.66
C THR A 241 6.24 -22.54 -19.60
N TYR A 242 5.48 -21.56 -19.12
CA TYR A 242 4.50 -21.71 -18.07
C TYR A 242 3.14 -21.14 -18.51
N GLU A 243 2.08 -21.81 -18.08
CA GLU A 243 0.71 -21.36 -18.26
C GLU A 243 0.13 -20.97 -16.90
N CYS A 244 -0.49 -19.78 -16.82
CA CYS A 244 -1.24 -19.38 -15.63
C CYS A 244 -2.53 -20.20 -15.55
N LYS A 245 -2.65 -21.02 -14.51
CA LYS A 245 -3.80 -21.92 -14.31
C LYS A 245 -4.87 -21.30 -13.42
N ALA A 246 -4.49 -20.42 -12.50
CA ALA A 246 -5.42 -19.74 -11.60
C ALA A 246 -4.81 -18.43 -11.09
N ALA A 247 -5.65 -17.41 -10.93
CA ALA A 247 -5.31 -16.14 -10.29
C ALA A 247 -6.47 -15.69 -9.39
N TYR A 248 -6.13 -15.10 -8.25
CA TYR A 248 -7.11 -14.58 -7.31
C TYR A 248 -6.63 -13.24 -6.73
N PRO A 249 -7.38 -12.13 -6.96
CA PRO A 249 -8.57 -12.02 -7.81
C PRO A 249 -8.28 -12.32 -9.29
N SER A 250 -9.32 -12.58 -10.10
CA SER A 250 -9.15 -12.75 -11.55
C SER A 250 -8.55 -11.48 -12.17
N TYR A 251 -8.01 -11.58 -13.39
CA TYR A 251 -7.44 -10.41 -14.06
C TYR A 251 -8.48 -9.31 -14.30
N GLU A 252 -9.71 -9.68 -14.65
CA GLU A 252 -10.83 -8.78 -14.88
C GLU A 252 -11.27 -8.11 -13.58
N GLU A 253 -11.44 -8.90 -12.51
CA GLU A 253 -11.77 -8.38 -11.18
C GLU A 253 -10.71 -7.40 -10.69
N SER A 254 -9.44 -7.77 -10.84
CA SER A 254 -8.27 -6.98 -10.48
C SER A 254 -8.21 -5.65 -11.24
N SER A 255 -8.43 -5.67 -12.55
CA SER A 255 -8.50 -4.45 -13.37
C SER A 255 -9.68 -3.56 -12.97
N GLY A 256 -10.84 -4.16 -12.69
CA GLY A 256 -12.03 -3.44 -12.20
C GLY A 256 -11.82 -2.79 -10.82
N ILE A 257 -11.09 -3.46 -9.92
CA ILE A 257 -10.73 -2.91 -8.60
C ILE A 257 -9.91 -1.62 -8.74
N ALA A 258 -9.05 -1.53 -9.76
CA ALA A 258 -8.20 -0.36 -9.98
C ALA A 258 -9.00 0.92 -10.22
N LEU A 259 -10.27 0.84 -10.68
CA LEU A 259 -11.17 2.01 -10.79
C LEU A 259 -11.36 2.75 -9.46
N GLY A 260 -11.13 2.05 -8.34
CA GLY A 260 -11.06 2.65 -7.02
C GLY A 260 -10.04 3.80 -6.91
N ASN A 261 -9.02 3.86 -7.76
CA ASN A 261 -8.06 4.97 -7.78
C ASN A 261 -8.73 6.29 -8.17
N ILE A 262 -9.68 6.28 -9.10
CA ILE A 262 -10.44 7.49 -9.45
C ILE A 262 -11.43 7.83 -8.33
N LEU A 263 -12.18 6.83 -7.85
CA LEU A 263 -13.35 7.05 -7.00
C LEU A 263 -13.03 7.20 -5.50
N LYS A 264 -11.93 6.60 -5.03
CA LYS A 264 -11.65 6.42 -3.60
C LYS A 264 -10.30 6.97 -3.17
N PHE A 265 -9.41 7.35 -4.09
CA PHE A 265 -8.06 7.82 -3.75
C PHE A 265 -8.10 8.99 -2.78
N ARG A 266 -8.83 10.06 -3.10
CA ARG A 266 -8.95 11.24 -2.22
C ARG A 266 -9.48 10.87 -0.83
N LYS A 267 -10.56 10.08 -0.77
CA LYS A 267 -11.18 9.67 0.50
C LYS A 267 -10.21 8.89 1.39
N LYS A 268 -9.35 8.06 0.79
CA LYS A 268 -8.37 7.24 1.52
C LYS A 268 -7.07 7.97 1.83
N ASN A 269 -6.71 8.95 1.01
CA ASN A 269 -5.43 9.66 1.04
C ASN A 269 -5.64 11.16 1.19
N TRP A 270 -6.59 11.60 2.02
CA TRP A 270 -6.91 13.03 2.19
C TRP A 270 -5.69 13.88 2.60
N GLN A 271 -4.69 13.29 3.25
CA GLN A 271 -3.43 13.98 3.57
C GLN A 271 -2.65 14.42 2.32
N PHE A 272 -2.86 13.76 1.19
CA PHE A 272 -2.31 14.16 -0.10
C PHE A 272 -2.82 15.52 -0.55
N ASP A 273 -4.06 15.90 -0.17
CA ASP A 273 -4.63 17.21 -0.50
C ASP A 273 -3.77 18.35 0.08
N ILE A 274 -3.13 18.16 1.25
CA ILE A 274 -2.24 19.16 1.84
C ILE A 274 -1.10 19.49 0.86
N ILE A 275 -0.35 18.47 0.46
CA ILE A 275 0.80 18.61 -0.44
C ILE A 275 0.33 19.08 -1.83
N GLY A 276 -0.74 18.47 -2.34
CA GLY A 276 -1.28 18.75 -3.66
C GLY A 276 -1.73 20.20 -3.85
N GLY A 277 -2.41 20.77 -2.86
CA GLY A 277 -2.85 22.16 -2.92
C GLY A 277 -1.69 23.16 -2.86
N PHE A 278 -0.63 22.88 -2.07
CA PHE A 278 0.60 23.69 -2.10
C PHE A 278 1.27 23.63 -3.47
N ILE A 279 1.39 22.43 -4.07
CA ILE A 279 1.94 22.27 -5.42
C ILE A 279 1.13 23.11 -6.41
N TYR A 280 -0.20 22.99 -6.41
CA TYR A 280 -1.05 23.76 -7.33
C TYR A 280 -0.89 25.26 -7.15
N PHE A 281 -0.84 25.74 -5.92
CA PHE A 281 -0.63 27.15 -5.67
C PHE A 281 0.71 27.63 -6.22
N ILE A 282 1.80 26.89 -6.05
CA ILE A 282 3.11 27.22 -6.63
C ILE A 282 3.05 27.25 -8.16
N LEU A 283 2.35 26.29 -8.79
CA LEU A 283 2.23 26.21 -10.25
C LEU A 283 1.56 27.46 -10.87
N VAL A 284 0.70 28.16 -10.13
CA VAL A 284 0.02 29.37 -10.62
C VAL A 284 0.33 30.64 -9.82
N PHE A 285 1.24 30.56 -8.84
CA PHE A 285 1.55 31.63 -7.90
C PHE A 285 1.83 32.96 -8.60
N SER A 286 2.67 32.91 -9.65
CA SER A 286 3.08 34.09 -10.39
C SER A 286 1.98 34.69 -11.28
N MET A 287 0.83 34.02 -11.41
CA MET A 287 -0.31 34.49 -12.22
C MET A 287 -1.30 35.32 -11.40
N PHE A 288 -1.23 35.30 -10.07
CA PHE A 288 -2.15 36.06 -9.24
C PHE A 288 -1.69 37.52 -9.04
N PRO A 289 -2.59 38.52 -9.12
CA PRO A 289 -3.97 38.48 -9.65
C PRO A 289 -4.03 38.52 -11.18
N GLN A 290 -5.16 38.08 -11.75
CA GLN A 290 -5.47 38.26 -13.18
C GLN A 290 -6.31 39.53 -13.38
N CYS A 291 -5.69 40.60 -13.87
CA CYS A 291 -6.33 41.92 -13.93
C CYS A 291 -7.19 42.18 -15.18
N ASN A 292 -6.98 41.43 -16.27
CA ASN A 292 -7.72 41.62 -17.52
C ASN A 292 -8.62 40.42 -17.82
N LEU A 293 -9.72 40.27 -17.07
CA LEU A 293 -10.70 39.18 -17.26
C LEU A 293 -12.03 39.65 -17.85
N VAL A 294 -12.23 40.96 -17.91
CA VAL A 294 -13.43 41.63 -18.42
C VAL A 294 -13.80 41.17 -19.82
N HIS A 295 -12.80 41.00 -20.68
CA HIS A 295 -13.01 40.62 -22.08
C HIS A 295 -13.71 39.25 -22.21
N ILE A 296 -13.47 38.31 -21.29
CA ILE A 296 -14.16 37.00 -21.26
C ILE A 296 -15.65 37.17 -20.98
N LEU A 297 -16.02 38.09 -20.08
CA LEU A 297 -17.42 38.31 -19.68
C LEU A 297 -18.22 39.11 -20.71
N ASN A 298 -17.55 39.92 -21.52
CA ASN A 298 -18.17 40.80 -22.51
C ASN A 298 -18.51 40.08 -23.83
N GLU A 299 -18.05 38.85 -24.03
CA GLU A 299 -18.39 38.03 -25.20
C GLU A 299 -19.89 37.67 -25.21
N GLU A 300 -20.56 37.94 -26.34
CA GLU A 300 -22.00 37.74 -26.51
C GLU A 300 -22.36 36.26 -26.67
N THR A 301 -21.47 35.46 -27.28
CA THR A 301 -21.72 34.04 -27.57
C THR A 301 -20.98 33.12 -26.61
N TRP A 302 -21.57 31.95 -26.31
CA TRP A 302 -20.91 30.92 -25.49
C TRP A 302 -19.61 30.40 -26.10
N SER A 303 -19.55 30.29 -27.44
CA SER A 303 -18.31 29.91 -28.15
C SER A 303 -17.23 30.98 -28.01
N GLY A 304 -17.59 32.27 -28.11
CA GLY A 304 -16.67 33.39 -27.92
C GLY A 304 -16.08 33.39 -26.51
N ARG A 305 -16.92 33.22 -25.48
CA ARG A 305 -16.47 33.07 -24.08
C ARG A 305 -15.49 31.93 -23.90
N LEU A 306 -15.79 30.75 -24.47
CA LEU A 306 -14.92 29.58 -24.35
C LEU A 306 -13.58 29.80 -25.07
N GLN A 307 -13.59 30.44 -26.24
CA GLN A 307 -12.37 30.78 -26.98
C GLN A 307 -11.52 31.79 -26.22
N SER A 308 -12.13 32.86 -25.70
CA SER A 308 -11.45 33.89 -24.89
C SER A 308 -10.87 33.31 -23.59
N PHE A 309 -11.62 32.45 -22.89
CA PHE A 309 -11.14 31.72 -21.72
C PHE A 309 -9.94 30.81 -22.06
N SER A 310 -10.03 30.06 -23.15
CA SER A 310 -8.95 29.16 -23.60
C SER A 310 -7.70 29.95 -24.03
N SER A 311 -7.87 31.08 -24.72
CA SER A 311 -6.78 31.97 -25.09
C SER A 311 -6.10 32.58 -23.86
N THR A 312 -6.88 32.95 -22.83
CA THR A 312 -6.33 33.44 -21.56
C THR A 312 -5.49 32.38 -20.85
N ILE A 313 -5.96 31.14 -20.79
CA ILE A 313 -5.17 30.01 -20.25
C ILE A 313 -3.87 29.82 -21.04
N TRP A 314 -3.94 29.86 -22.36
CA TRP A 314 -2.77 29.71 -23.22
C TRP A 314 -1.73 30.82 -22.99
N ASN A 315 -2.19 32.07 -22.90
CA ASN A 315 -1.32 33.20 -22.61
C ASN A 315 -0.68 33.09 -21.21
N ALA A 316 -1.46 32.67 -20.20
CA ALA A 316 -0.94 32.42 -18.87
C ALA A 316 0.11 31.29 -18.86
N LEU A 317 -0.12 30.24 -19.65
CA LEU A 317 0.85 29.14 -19.81
C LEU A 317 2.17 29.63 -20.40
N LEU A 318 2.14 30.42 -21.48
CA LEU A 318 3.35 31.01 -22.07
C LEU A 318 4.06 31.92 -21.07
N PHE A 319 3.31 32.76 -20.36
CA PHE A 319 3.86 33.68 -19.36
C PHE A 319 4.59 32.93 -18.22
N ILE A 320 4.07 31.78 -17.78
CA ILE A 320 4.73 30.95 -16.75
C ILE A 320 6.17 30.62 -17.17
N PHE A 321 6.39 30.23 -18.42
CA PHE A 321 7.69 29.77 -18.91
C PHE A 321 8.60 30.90 -19.40
N GLU A 322 8.03 32.00 -19.90
CA GLU A 322 8.82 33.11 -20.44
C GLU A 322 9.23 34.14 -19.37
N HIS A 323 8.36 34.40 -18.39
CA HIS A 323 8.50 35.57 -17.51
C HIS A 323 8.50 35.25 -16.02
N SER A 324 8.04 34.06 -15.62
CA SER A 324 7.86 33.72 -14.20
C SER A 324 8.98 32.81 -13.69
N TYR A 325 9.58 33.14 -12.55
CA TYR A 325 10.59 32.29 -11.89
C TYR A 325 9.98 31.20 -11.00
N VAL A 326 9.02 31.57 -10.14
CA VAL A 326 8.48 30.63 -9.13
C VAL A 326 7.67 29.51 -9.79
N SER A 327 6.71 29.87 -10.64
CA SER A 327 5.86 28.87 -11.29
C SER A 327 6.57 28.05 -12.36
N SER A 328 7.62 28.59 -13.02
CA SER A 328 8.44 27.79 -13.96
C SER A 328 9.31 26.77 -13.23
N VAL A 329 9.99 27.17 -12.15
CA VAL A 329 10.79 26.27 -11.31
C VAL A 329 9.90 25.20 -10.67
N GLY A 330 8.71 25.58 -10.19
CA GLY A 330 7.71 24.63 -9.68
C GLY A 330 7.30 23.61 -10.74
N SER A 331 7.01 24.06 -11.96
CA SER A 331 6.63 23.18 -13.08
C SER A 331 7.77 22.24 -13.50
N LEU A 332 9.00 22.74 -13.57
CA LEU A 332 10.18 21.93 -13.89
C LEU A 332 10.46 20.89 -12.80
N THR A 333 10.33 21.28 -11.52
CA THR A 333 10.50 20.36 -10.39
C THR A 333 9.45 19.25 -10.43
N LEU A 334 8.18 19.59 -10.68
CA LEU A 334 7.12 18.60 -10.83
C LEU A 334 7.37 17.67 -12.03
N LEU A 335 7.93 18.19 -13.14
CA LEU A 335 8.31 17.39 -14.30
C LEU A 335 9.43 16.39 -13.98
N MET A 336 10.49 16.84 -13.31
CA MET A 336 11.58 15.96 -12.89
C MET A 336 11.10 14.89 -11.91
N ALA A 337 10.24 15.26 -10.95
CA ALA A 337 9.63 14.34 -10.01
C ALA A 337 8.73 13.32 -10.73
N SER A 338 7.87 13.77 -11.64
CA SER A 338 6.96 12.90 -12.41
C SER A 338 7.73 11.94 -13.33
N TYR A 339 8.80 12.39 -13.99
CA TYR A 339 9.68 11.53 -14.78
C TYR A 339 10.36 10.44 -13.92
N SER A 340 10.83 10.84 -12.74
CA SER A 340 11.50 9.93 -11.80
C SER A 340 10.52 8.94 -11.19
N PHE A 341 9.28 9.36 -10.95
CA PHE A 341 8.21 8.52 -10.43
C PHE A 341 7.79 7.43 -11.42
N VAL A 342 7.78 7.70 -12.74
CA VAL A 342 7.47 6.65 -13.72
C VAL A 342 8.55 5.56 -13.68
N PRO A 343 8.18 4.27 -13.46
CA PRO A 343 9.16 3.22 -13.21
C PRO A 343 10.17 3.01 -14.35
N SER A 344 11.39 2.63 -13.98
CA SER A 344 12.54 2.39 -14.89
C SER A 344 12.31 1.28 -15.90
N LYS A 345 11.35 0.38 -15.65
CA LYS A 345 10.86 -0.66 -16.57
C LYS A 345 10.53 -0.12 -17.97
N LEU A 346 10.04 1.13 -18.06
CA LEU A 346 9.71 1.78 -19.32
C LEU A 346 10.92 2.49 -19.93
N THR A 347 10.96 2.58 -21.26
CA THR A 347 12.01 3.32 -21.97
C THR A 347 12.02 4.79 -21.57
N ARG A 348 13.19 5.45 -21.62
CA ARG A 348 13.33 6.89 -21.29
C ARG A 348 12.31 7.77 -22.03
N LYS A 349 12.02 7.45 -23.30
CA LYS A 349 11.00 8.14 -24.11
C LYS A 349 9.59 7.97 -23.54
N LYS A 350 9.17 6.76 -23.19
CA LYS A 350 7.84 6.52 -22.60
C LYS A 350 7.70 7.20 -21.24
N ARG A 351 8.76 7.16 -20.42
CA ARG A 351 8.81 7.85 -19.12
C ARG A 351 8.64 9.36 -19.29
N ALA A 352 9.36 9.96 -20.24
CA ALA A 352 9.21 11.38 -20.57
C ALA A 352 7.78 11.70 -21.03
N ILE A 353 7.19 10.91 -21.95
CA ILE A 353 5.82 11.15 -22.42
C ILE A 353 4.81 11.08 -21.28
N ILE A 354 4.83 10.01 -20.49
CA ILE A 354 3.87 9.80 -19.38
C ILE A 354 4.04 10.89 -18.32
N GLY A 355 5.28 11.19 -17.92
CA GLY A 355 5.57 12.24 -16.95
C GLY A 355 5.12 13.63 -17.44
N SER A 356 5.44 13.98 -18.69
CA SER A 356 5.03 15.26 -19.28
C SER A 356 3.51 15.40 -19.40
N LEU A 357 2.80 14.34 -19.83
CA LEU A 357 1.34 14.36 -19.90
C LEU A 357 0.71 14.53 -18.51
N HIS A 358 1.28 13.88 -17.49
CA HIS A 358 0.80 14.01 -16.11
C HIS A 358 1.00 15.44 -15.58
N VAL A 359 2.17 16.04 -15.80
CA VAL A 359 2.46 17.43 -15.42
C VAL A 359 1.57 18.40 -16.18
N LEU A 360 1.39 18.20 -17.49
CA LEU A 360 0.52 19.03 -18.31
C LEU A 360 -0.93 18.99 -17.82
N ALA A 361 -1.43 17.82 -17.42
CA ALA A 361 -2.76 17.70 -16.82
C ALA A 361 -2.85 18.50 -15.50
N HIS A 362 -1.85 18.39 -14.64
CA HIS A 362 -1.82 19.15 -13.39
C HIS A 362 -1.72 20.67 -13.59
N LEU A 363 -0.85 21.12 -14.49
CA LEU A 363 -0.65 22.53 -14.81
C LEU A 363 -1.89 23.16 -15.45
N THR A 364 -2.49 22.46 -16.42
CA THR A 364 -3.73 22.90 -17.08
C THR A 364 -4.86 23.03 -16.08
N ALA A 365 -5.04 22.04 -15.20
CA ALA A 365 -6.07 22.10 -14.17
C ALA A 365 -5.82 23.23 -13.15
N ALA A 366 -4.57 23.45 -12.72
CA ALA A 366 -4.23 24.55 -11.84
C ALA A 366 -4.56 25.91 -12.48
N LEU A 367 -4.22 26.11 -13.75
CA LEU A 367 -4.54 27.32 -14.51
C LEU A 367 -6.05 27.53 -14.68
N VAL A 368 -6.80 26.48 -15.03
CA VAL A 368 -8.26 26.53 -15.15
C VAL A 368 -8.88 26.95 -13.82
N LEU A 369 -8.48 26.31 -12.72
CA LEU A 369 -9.02 26.60 -11.39
C LEU A 369 -8.67 28.02 -10.93
N MET A 370 -7.46 28.47 -11.23
CA MET A 370 -7.01 29.82 -10.91
C MET A 370 -7.89 30.84 -11.63
N LEU A 371 -8.08 30.64 -12.94
CA LEU A 371 -8.87 31.54 -13.77
C LEU A 371 -10.35 31.55 -13.35
N LEU A 372 -10.92 30.39 -13.01
CA LEU A 372 -12.29 30.29 -12.48
C LEU A 372 -12.46 31.05 -11.16
N MET A 373 -11.48 30.95 -10.26
CA MET A 373 -11.52 31.67 -8.99
C MET A 373 -11.41 33.18 -9.20
N GLU A 374 -10.46 33.63 -10.02
CA GLU A 374 -10.28 35.06 -10.36
C GLU A 374 -11.51 35.63 -11.08
N LEU A 375 -12.12 34.87 -11.99
CA LEU A 375 -13.37 35.25 -12.66
C LEU A 375 -14.53 35.35 -11.67
N GLY A 376 -14.61 34.42 -10.71
CA GLY A 376 -15.60 34.48 -9.62
C GLY A 376 -15.46 35.75 -8.78
N ILE A 377 -14.22 36.13 -8.42
CA ILE A 377 -13.93 37.38 -7.72
C ILE A 377 -14.34 38.59 -8.57
N GLU A 378 -13.98 38.62 -9.85
CA GLU A 378 -14.34 39.70 -10.78
C GLU A 378 -15.86 39.85 -10.93
N ILE A 379 -16.61 38.75 -11.03
CA ILE A 379 -18.07 38.77 -11.08
C ILE A 379 -18.66 39.35 -9.78
N CYS A 380 -18.11 38.98 -8.62
CA CYS A 380 -18.57 39.51 -7.34
C CYS A 380 -18.31 41.03 -7.23
N ILE A 381 -17.13 41.49 -7.67
CA ILE A 381 -16.79 42.92 -7.70
C ILE A 381 -17.78 43.69 -8.61
N ARG A 382 -18.03 43.18 -9.82
CA ARG A 382 -18.95 43.81 -10.79
C ARG A 382 -20.38 43.94 -10.29
N ASN A 383 -20.85 42.94 -9.54
CA ASN A 383 -22.20 42.94 -8.96
C ASN A 383 -22.26 43.61 -7.58
N HIS A 384 -21.21 44.36 -7.19
CA HIS A 384 -21.13 45.06 -5.91
C HIS A 384 -21.30 44.14 -4.68
N LEU A 385 -20.89 42.88 -4.79
CA LEU A 385 -20.89 41.91 -3.69
C LEU A 385 -19.56 41.93 -2.90
N LEU A 386 -18.47 42.35 -3.54
CA LEU A 386 -17.14 42.48 -2.94
C LEU A 386 -16.50 43.81 -3.35
N ALA A 387 -15.53 44.27 -2.57
CA ALA A 387 -14.78 45.53 -2.71
C ALA A 387 -15.68 46.78 -2.71
N THR A 388 -16.62 46.84 -1.76
CA THR A 388 -17.62 47.92 -1.70
C THR A 388 -17.20 49.09 -0.81
N SER A 389 -16.43 48.83 0.25
CA SER A 389 -16.20 49.83 1.31
C SER A 389 -14.77 49.85 1.89
N GLY A 390 -13.85 49.06 1.35
CA GLY A 390 -12.41 49.11 1.68
C GLY A 390 -11.92 47.89 2.46
N TYR A 391 -10.80 48.00 3.18
CA TYR A 391 -10.13 46.85 3.84
C TYR A 391 -10.82 46.36 5.14
N HIS A 392 -11.78 47.12 5.67
CA HIS A 392 -12.32 46.93 7.01
C HIS A 392 -13.85 47.09 7.13
N PRO A 393 -14.68 46.69 6.15
CA PRO A 393 -16.12 46.97 6.21
C PRO A 393 -16.82 46.24 7.35
N LEU A 394 -16.35 45.03 7.71
CA LEU A 394 -16.84 44.33 8.90
C LEU A 394 -16.55 45.10 10.21
N TYR A 395 -15.40 45.76 10.30
CA TYR A 395 -15.05 46.60 11.44
C TYR A 395 -15.89 47.90 11.45
N ASP A 396 -16.10 48.51 10.29
CA ASP A 396 -16.92 49.72 10.17
C ASP A 396 -18.39 49.43 10.53
N TRP A 397 -18.93 48.29 10.07
CA TRP A 397 -20.24 47.79 10.49
C TRP A 397 -20.29 47.52 12.00
N TYR A 398 -19.28 46.85 12.57
CA TYR A 398 -19.20 46.62 14.01
C TYR A 398 -19.16 47.92 14.80
N ARG A 399 -18.38 48.92 14.37
CA ARG A 399 -18.34 50.24 15.00
C ARG A 399 -19.69 50.95 14.92
N SER A 400 -20.40 50.82 13.80
CA SER A 400 -21.76 51.36 13.65
C SER A 400 -22.73 50.71 14.63
N MET A 401 -22.80 49.38 14.65
CA MET A 401 -23.67 48.62 15.54
C MET A 401 -23.32 48.83 17.02
N GLU A 402 -22.03 48.86 17.35
CA GLU A 402 -21.51 49.12 18.70
C GLU A 402 -21.93 50.52 19.17
N SER A 403 -21.87 51.53 18.30
CA SER A 403 -22.26 52.90 18.62
C SER A 403 -23.77 53.07 18.82
N GLU A 404 -24.57 52.34 18.06
CA GLU A 404 -26.04 52.39 18.09
C GLU A 404 -26.62 51.59 19.27
N HIS A 405 -26.12 50.37 19.51
CA HIS A 405 -26.70 49.46 20.49
C HIS A 405 -25.98 49.47 21.85
N PHE A 406 -24.74 49.95 21.91
CA PHE A 406 -23.90 49.97 23.12
C PHE A 406 -23.19 51.32 23.30
N PRO A 407 -23.90 52.43 23.56
CA PRO A 407 -23.28 53.73 23.77
C PRO A 407 -22.32 53.71 24.99
N ASP A 408 -21.24 54.48 24.93
CA ASP A 408 -20.23 54.59 26.01
C ASP A 408 -20.32 55.94 26.73
N PRO A 409 -21.31 56.13 27.62
CA PRO A 409 -21.51 57.41 28.33
C PRO A 409 -20.36 57.74 29.28
N THR A 410 -19.55 56.75 29.65
CA THR A 410 -18.40 56.91 30.55
C THR A 410 -17.09 57.22 29.83
N GLY A 411 -17.02 57.14 28.50
CA GLY A 411 -15.79 57.29 27.73
C GLY A 411 -14.72 56.22 28.07
N LEU A 412 -15.14 55.03 28.49
CA LEU A 412 -14.25 53.92 28.84
C LEU A 412 -13.45 53.45 27.62
N ARG A 413 -14.08 53.38 26.45
CA ARG A 413 -13.42 52.94 25.20
C ARG A 413 -12.34 53.91 24.77
N THR A 414 -12.60 55.22 24.85
CA THR A 414 -11.60 56.25 24.53
C THR A 414 -10.42 56.20 25.50
N ARG A 415 -10.67 55.93 26.79
CA ARG A 415 -9.61 55.72 27.78
C ARG A 415 -8.80 54.45 27.51
N LEU A 416 -9.45 53.35 27.13
CA LEU A 416 -8.77 52.10 26.75
C LEU A 416 -7.92 52.28 25.48
N GLU A 417 -8.42 53.00 24.48
CA GLU A 417 -7.64 53.35 23.29
C GLU A 417 -6.39 54.16 23.66
N GLN A 418 -6.51 55.17 24.52
CA GLN A 418 -5.36 55.94 25.01
C GLN A 418 -4.38 55.10 25.83
N TRP A 419 -4.87 54.28 26.77
CA TRP A 419 -4.04 53.42 27.62
C TRP A 419 -3.30 52.34 26.83
N THR A 420 -3.88 51.88 25.73
CA THR A 420 -3.27 50.89 24.85
C THR A 420 -2.48 51.51 23.69
N LEU A 421 -2.31 52.84 23.65
CA LEU A 421 -1.66 53.56 22.56
C LEU A 421 -2.26 53.21 21.18
N GLY A 422 -3.58 53.02 21.12
CA GLY A 422 -4.30 52.63 19.90
C GLY A 422 -4.26 51.14 19.56
N LEU A 423 -3.58 50.31 20.36
CA LEU A 423 -3.45 48.87 20.09
C LEU A 423 -4.80 48.14 20.20
N TYR A 424 -5.65 48.51 21.17
CA TYR A 424 -6.96 47.88 21.35
C TYR A 424 -7.87 47.94 20.11
N PRO A 425 -8.19 49.13 19.55
CA PRO A 425 -9.02 49.20 18.34
C PRO A 425 -8.30 48.64 17.13
N ALA A 426 -6.96 48.77 17.03
CA ALA A 426 -6.18 48.18 15.95
C ALA A 426 -6.27 46.64 15.96
N CYS A 427 -6.14 46.00 17.11
CA CYS A 427 -6.27 44.54 17.25
C CYS A 427 -7.64 44.05 16.80
N ILE A 428 -8.73 44.70 17.22
CA ILE A 428 -10.09 44.33 16.79
C ILE A 428 -10.24 44.54 15.29
N LYS A 429 -9.80 45.69 14.76
CA LYS A 429 -9.86 46.02 13.34
C LYS A 429 -9.15 45.00 12.45
N TYR A 430 -7.92 44.62 12.80
CA TYR A 430 -7.16 43.63 12.03
C TYR A 430 -7.67 42.19 12.24
N LEU A 431 -8.17 41.86 13.43
CA LEU A 431 -8.81 40.57 13.69
C LEU A 431 -10.05 40.39 12.82
N MET A 432 -10.91 41.41 12.72
CA MET A 432 -12.12 41.36 11.89
C MET A 432 -11.81 41.26 10.40
N SER A 433 -10.76 41.93 9.90
CA SER A 433 -10.29 41.73 8.52
C SER A 433 -9.82 40.31 8.23
N ALA A 434 -9.31 39.58 9.23
CA ALA A 434 -8.96 38.17 9.08
C ALA A 434 -10.20 37.26 8.91
N PHE A 435 -11.40 37.74 9.30
CA PHE A 435 -12.67 37.05 9.07
C PHE A 435 -13.38 37.50 7.77
N ASP A 436 -12.91 38.58 7.13
CA ASP A 436 -13.45 39.12 5.87
C ASP A 436 -12.47 38.93 4.70
N VAL A 437 -11.95 37.70 4.58
CA VAL A 437 -10.91 37.32 3.63
C VAL A 437 -11.29 37.62 2.16
N PRO A 438 -12.53 37.36 1.69
CA PRO A 438 -12.95 37.69 0.32
C PRO A 438 -12.89 39.19 0.01
N GLU A 439 -13.30 40.06 0.94
CA GLU A 439 -13.25 41.51 0.74
C GLU A 439 -11.78 41.98 0.67
N VAL A 440 -10.94 41.54 1.62
CA VAL A 440 -9.51 41.87 1.64
C VAL A 440 -8.84 41.43 0.34
N MET A 441 -9.16 40.24 -0.15
CA MET A 441 -8.65 39.73 -1.43
C MET A 441 -9.11 40.60 -2.61
N ALA A 442 -10.40 40.97 -2.68
CA ALA A 442 -10.96 41.78 -3.76
C ALA A 442 -10.41 43.22 -3.78
N VAL A 443 -10.36 43.89 -2.63
CA VAL A 443 -9.83 45.26 -2.50
C VAL A 443 -8.34 45.30 -2.84
N THR A 444 -7.57 44.35 -2.33
CA THR A 444 -6.13 44.28 -2.65
C THR A 444 -5.91 43.99 -4.12
N ARG A 445 -6.70 43.09 -4.72
CA ARG A 445 -6.66 42.82 -6.16
C ARG A 445 -6.90 44.08 -6.98
N ILE A 446 -7.93 44.88 -6.68
CA ILE A 446 -8.21 46.14 -7.39
C ILE A 446 -7.02 47.10 -7.30
N ASN A 447 -6.42 47.23 -6.11
CA ASN A 447 -5.25 48.09 -5.91
C ASN A 447 -4.03 47.61 -6.71
N ILE A 448 -3.75 46.31 -6.72
CA ILE A 448 -2.68 45.71 -7.53
C ILE A 448 -2.93 45.98 -9.02
N CYS A 449 -4.16 45.78 -9.49
CA CYS A 449 -4.49 45.95 -10.90
C CYS A 449 -4.46 47.39 -11.39
N LYS A 450 -4.76 48.38 -10.51
CA LYS A 450 -4.69 49.80 -10.85
C LYS A 450 -3.30 50.39 -10.72
N ASN A 451 -2.60 50.09 -9.62
CA ASN A 451 -1.39 50.80 -9.22
C ASN A 451 -0.11 49.94 -9.35
N GLY A 452 -0.26 48.67 -9.72
CA GLY A 452 0.83 47.70 -9.78
C GLY A 452 1.19 47.12 -8.41
N MET A 453 1.76 45.92 -8.40
CA MET A 453 2.10 45.18 -7.18
C MET A 453 3.15 45.89 -6.30
N MET A 454 4.04 46.69 -6.92
CA MET A 454 5.09 47.44 -6.23
C MET A 454 4.57 48.62 -5.42
N SER A 455 3.30 49.01 -5.60
CA SER A 455 2.66 50.09 -4.82
C SER A 455 2.28 49.67 -3.40
N LEU A 456 2.27 48.36 -3.10
CA LEU A 456 1.85 47.81 -1.82
C LEU A 456 3.03 47.42 -0.92
N SER A 457 2.81 47.48 0.39
CA SER A 457 3.79 46.99 1.36
C SER A 457 3.88 45.46 1.31
N ARG A 458 5.03 44.92 1.72
CA ARG A 458 5.26 43.47 1.77
C ARG A 458 4.25 42.75 2.67
N SER A 459 3.85 43.35 3.78
CA SER A 459 2.85 42.76 4.68
C SER A 459 1.48 42.62 4.01
N VAL A 460 1.05 43.64 3.25
CA VAL A 460 -0.21 43.59 2.49
C VAL A 460 -0.17 42.53 1.40
N LEU A 461 0.96 42.41 0.68
CA LEU A 461 1.14 41.34 -0.32
C LEU A 461 1.11 39.94 0.31
N ILE A 462 1.74 39.74 1.46
CA ILE A 462 1.69 38.46 2.18
C ILE A 462 0.26 38.13 2.60
N MET A 463 -0.50 39.10 3.13
CA MET A 463 -1.90 38.90 3.48
C MET A 463 -2.75 38.54 2.26
N TYR A 464 -2.52 39.21 1.12
CA TYR A 464 -3.18 38.88 -0.13
C TYR A 464 -2.91 37.45 -0.58
N TYR A 465 -1.65 37.04 -0.72
CA TYR A 465 -1.32 35.68 -1.16
C TYR A 465 -1.79 34.60 -0.18
N THR A 466 -1.76 34.89 1.13
CA THR A 466 -2.29 33.98 2.15
C THR A 466 -3.81 33.81 1.99
N SER A 467 -4.52 34.91 1.74
CA SER A 467 -5.97 34.91 1.50
C SER A 467 -6.33 34.10 0.25
N VAL A 468 -5.64 34.37 -0.87
CA VAL A 468 -5.81 33.63 -2.13
C VAL A 468 -5.49 32.16 -1.93
N PHE A 469 -4.41 31.83 -1.24
CA PHE A 469 -3.99 30.45 -0.99
C PHE A 469 -5.08 29.65 -0.28
N ILE A 470 -5.69 30.18 0.78
CA ILE A 470 -6.72 29.45 1.55
C ILE A 470 -7.89 29.03 0.66
N TYR A 471 -8.42 29.95 -0.14
CA TYR A 471 -9.54 29.67 -1.04
C TYR A 471 -9.13 28.76 -2.20
N PHE A 472 -7.98 29.05 -2.82
CA PHE A 472 -7.47 28.25 -3.92
C PHE A 472 -7.16 26.81 -3.49
N TRP A 473 -6.64 26.62 -2.29
CA TRP A 473 -6.34 25.30 -1.73
C TRP A 473 -7.62 24.47 -1.54
N ILE A 474 -8.66 25.04 -0.92
CA ILE A 474 -9.96 24.34 -0.76
C ILE A 474 -10.55 23.97 -2.12
N PHE A 475 -10.46 24.88 -3.09
CA PHE A 475 -11.03 24.70 -4.42
C PHE A 475 -10.26 23.69 -5.27
N SER A 476 -8.93 23.66 -5.16
CA SER A 476 -8.06 22.87 -6.04
C SER A 476 -7.85 21.43 -5.59
N THR A 477 -7.79 21.18 -4.29
CA THR A 477 -7.45 19.86 -3.73
C THR A 477 -8.30 18.69 -4.22
N PRO A 478 -9.64 18.81 -4.44
CA PRO A 478 -10.41 17.74 -5.06
C PRO A 478 -9.88 17.31 -6.43
N VAL A 479 -9.46 18.29 -7.24
CA VAL A 479 -9.00 18.09 -8.62
C VAL A 479 -7.59 17.50 -8.65
N VAL A 480 -6.71 17.94 -7.74
CA VAL A 480 -5.36 17.38 -7.62
C VAL A 480 -5.41 15.87 -7.37
N SER A 481 -6.19 15.46 -6.36
CA SER A 481 -6.37 14.05 -6.02
C SER A 481 -7.06 13.25 -7.13
N LEU A 482 -8.01 13.86 -7.86
CA LEU A 482 -8.68 13.22 -9.00
C LEU A 482 -7.72 12.95 -10.16
N ILE A 483 -6.85 13.90 -10.50
CA ILE A 483 -5.87 13.74 -11.58
C ILE A 483 -4.84 12.67 -11.20
N PHE A 484 -4.35 12.67 -9.96
CA PHE A 484 -3.40 11.65 -9.51
C PHE A 484 -4.01 10.25 -9.43
N GLY A 485 -5.23 10.12 -8.91
CA GLY A 485 -5.98 8.86 -8.91
C GLY A 485 -6.26 8.36 -10.33
N SER A 486 -6.60 9.26 -11.26
CA SER A 486 -6.77 8.93 -12.68
C SER A 486 -5.45 8.47 -13.32
N TYR A 487 -4.35 9.16 -13.03
CA TYR A 487 -3.02 8.76 -13.46
C TYR A 487 -2.68 7.32 -13.04
N LEU A 488 -2.89 6.96 -11.77
CA LEU A 488 -2.64 5.60 -11.28
C LEU A 488 -3.52 4.57 -12.00
N TYR A 489 -4.82 4.86 -12.19
CA TYR A 489 -5.74 3.99 -12.92
C TYR A 489 -5.32 3.73 -14.37
N ILE A 490 -4.92 4.79 -15.08
CA ILE A 490 -4.46 4.73 -16.47
C ILE A 490 -3.16 3.94 -16.55
N CYS A 491 -2.20 4.24 -15.65
CA CYS A 491 -0.90 3.61 -15.58
C CYS A 491 -0.97 2.11 -15.35
N ILE A 492 -1.76 1.67 -14.39
CA ILE A 492 -1.85 0.24 -14.05
C ILE A 492 -2.58 -0.58 -15.13
N ASN A 493 -3.68 -0.04 -15.68
CA ASN A 493 -4.51 -0.78 -16.64
C ASN A 493 -3.95 -0.80 -18.06
N TRP A 494 -3.38 0.30 -18.55
CA TRP A 494 -2.87 0.38 -19.92
C TRP A 494 -1.37 0.19 -20.05
N PHE A 495 -0.59 0.61 -19.05
CA PHE A 495 0.87 0.53 -19.11
C PHE A 495 1.46 -0.56 -18.22
N HIS A 496 0.64 -1.19 -17.36
CA HIS A 496 1.05 -2.24 -16.43
C HIS A 496 2.28 -1.81 -15.59
N ILE A 497 2.19 -0.60 -15.04
CA ILE A 497 3.14 0.02 -14.11
C ILE A 497 2.42 0.50 -12.84
N HIS A 498 3.18 0.89 -11.82
CA HIS A 498 2.66 1.39 -10.53
C HIS A 498 1.77 0.40 -9.78
N PHE A 499 2.13 -0.89 -9.85
CA PHE A 499 1.30 -1.94 -9.25
C PHE A 499 1.21 -1.80 -7.72
N ASP A 500 2.27 -1.31 -7.08
CA ASP A 500 2.34 -1.09 -5.65
C ASP A 500 1.59 0.19 -5.26
N GLU A 501 1.90 1.32 -5.89
CA GLU A 501 1.31 2.64 -5.61
C GLU A 501 -0.20 2.67 -5.88
N ALA A 502 -0.65 2.05 -6.97
CA ALA A 502 -2.06 2.03 -7.36
C ALA A 502 -2.93 1.14 -6.47
N PHE A 503 -2.36 0.17 -5.73
CA PHE A 503 -3.15 -0.70 -4.86
C PHE A 503 -2.92 -0.42 -3.37
N SER A 504 -1.71 0.01 -2.98
CA SER A 504 -1.40 0.49 -1.63
C SER A 504 -2.24 1.71 -1.26
N SER A 505 -2.42 2.65 -2.20
CA SER A 505 -3.27 3.83 -2.02
C SER A 505 -4.75 3.47 -1.80
N LEU A 506 -5.19 2.28 -2.23
CA LEU A 506 -6.54 1.76 -2.01
C LEU A 506 -6.69 1.02 -0.68
N ARG A 507 -5.60 0.59 -0.03
CA ARG A 507 -5.60 -0.06 1.29
C ARG A 507 -6.65 -1.17 1.39
N ILE A 508 -6.68 -2.07 0.40
CA ILE A 508 -7.72 -3.10 0.28
C ILE A 508 -7.38 -4.27 1.20
N ALA A 509 -8.08 -4.36 2.33
CA ALA A 509 -7.91 -5.46 3.29
C ALA A 509 -8.59 -6.78 2.87
N ASN A 510 -9.44 -6.74 1.84
CA ASN A 510 -10.16 -7.88 1.31
C ASN A 510 -9.25 -8.84 0.51
N TYR A 511 -9.83 -9.90 -0.06
CA TYR A 511 -9.14 -10.88 -0.91
C TYR A 511 -7.96 -11.56 -0.20
N LYS A 512 -8.27 -12.34 0.84
CA LYS A 512 -7.27 -13.10 1.60
C LYS A 512 -7.28 -14.55 1.17
N SER A 513 -6.11 -15.19 1.13
CA SER A 513 -6.00 -16.60 0.74
C SER A 513 -4.88 -17.33 1.46
N PHE A 514 -5.02 -18.65 1.53
CA PHE A 514 -4.06 -19.56 2.15
C PHE A 514 -4.07 -20.90 1.42
N THR A 515 -2.89 -21.48 1.22
CA THR A 515 -2.72 -22.76 0.53
C THR A 515 -2.58 -23.90 1.53
N ARG A 516 -3.30 -24.99 1.30
CA ARG A 516 -3.32 -26.21 2.11
C ARG A 516 -2.69 -27.35 1.32
N PHE A 517 -1.84 -28.10 2.00
CA PHE A 517 -1.18 -29.28 1.48
C PHE A 517 -1.69 -30.54 2.16
N HIS A 518 -1.94 -31.58 1.38
CA HIS A 518 -2.25 -32.91 1.86
C HIS A 518 -1.43 -33.94 1.09
N ILE A 519 -0.50 -34.61 1.77
CA ILE A 519 0.22 -35.76 1.19
C ILE A 519 -0.74 -36.95 1.28
N LYS A 520 -1.21 -37.41 0.12
CA LYS A 520 -2.12 -38.56 -0.01
C LYS A 520 -1.43 -39.86 0.39
N LYS A 521 -2.21 -40.93 0.54
CA LYS A 521 -1.69 -42.27 0.89
C LYS A 521 -0.73 -42.83 -0.16
N ASP A 522 -1.00 -42.53 -1.43
CA ASP A 522 -0.16 -42.87 -2.60
C ASP A 522 1.16 -42.09 -2.63
N GLY A 523 1.24 -40.97 -1.91
CA GLY A 523 2.42 -40.12 -1.80
C GLY A 523 2.36 -38.86 -2.65
N ASP A 524 1.32 -38.66 -3.46
CA ASP A 524 1.15 -37.41 -4.21
C ASP A 524 0.77 -36.27 -3.28
N LEU A 525 1.05 -35.05 -3.70
CA LEU A 525 0.72 -33.83 -2.97
C LEU A 525 -0.54 -33.20 -3.53
N GLU A 526 -1.65 -33.33 -2.81
CA GLU A 526 -2.90 -32.64 -3.11
C GLU A 526 -2.89 -31.23 -2.50
N ILE A 527 -3.29 -30.22 -3.29
CA ILE A 527 -3.15 -28.81 -2.96
C ILE A 527 -4.47 -28.09 -3.13
N PHE A 528 -4.91 -27.36 -2.11
CA PHE A 528 -6.08 -26.48 -2.16
C PHE A 528 -5.69 -25.05 -1.83
N THR A 529 -6.05 -24.09 -2.65
CA THR A 529 -5.99 -22.67 -2.27
C THR A 529 -7.37 -22.21 -1.85
N LEU A 530 -7.46 -21.78 -0.59
CA LEU A 530 -8.67 -21.30 0.05
C LEU A 530 -8.66 -19.77 0.07
N ALA A 531 -9.79 -19.15 -0.22
CA ALA A 531 -9.93 -17.72 -0.34
C ALA A 531 -11.12 -17.16 0.45
N VAL A 532 -10.96 -15.93 0.93
CA VAL A 532 -11.95 -15.14 1.65
C VAL A 532 -12.04 -13.77 0.97
N ASP A 533 -13.14 -13.55 0.25
CA ASP A 533 -13.33 -12.33 -0.55
C ASP A 533 -13.49 -11.08 0.31
N LYS A 534 -14.18 -11.18 1.46
CA LYS A 534 -14.41 -10.07 2.39
C LYS A 534 -13.95 -10.44 3.79
N VAL A 535 -13.04 -9.65 4.34
CA VAL A 535 -12.57 -9.85 5.72
C VAL A 535 -13.47 -9.12 6.72
N PRO A 536 -13.77 -9.72 7.89
CA PRO A 536 -14.48 -9.06 8.97
C PRO A 536 -13.71 -7.86 9.51
N LYS A 537 -14.45 -6.80 9.84
CA LYS A 537 -13.91 -5.61 10.53
C LYS A 537 -14.19 -5.63 12.03
N ASP A 538 -15.29 -6.28 12.41
CA ASP A 538 -15.78 -6.31 13.78
C ASP A 538 -15.79 -7.75 14.28
N TRP A 539 -15.27 -7.94 15.50
CA TRP A 539 -15.10 -9.25 16.12
C TRP A 539 -15.81 -9.26 17.47
N LYS A 540 -16.39 -10.41 17.84
CA LYS A 540 -17.04 -10.64 19.14
C LYS A 540 -16.59 -11.98 19.72
N LEU A 541 -16.66 -12.10 21.04
CA LEU A 541 -16.31 -13.34 21.73
C LEU A 541 -17.16 -14.47 21.15
N ASP A 542 -16.56 -15.62 20.85
CA ASP A 542 -17.29 -16.78 20.39
C ASP A 542 -17.96 -17.48 21.59
N PRO A 543 -19.31 -17.52 21.68
CA PRO A 543 -19.98 -18.21 22.78
C PRO A 543 -19.63 -19.70 22.83
N LYS A 544 -19.25 -20.32 21.71
CA LYS A 544 -18.82 -21.73 21.68
C LYS A 544 -17.45 -21.94 22.31
N TRP A 545 -16.55 -20.96 22.20
CA TRP A 545 -15.26 -20.99 22.87
C TRP A 545 -15.38 -20.72 24.37
N GLU A 546 -16.34 -19.90 24.75
CA GLU A 546 -16.64 -19.57 26.15
C GLU A 546 -17.32 -20.73 26.88
N ALA A 547 -18.31 -21.38 26.23
CA ALA A 547 -19.06 -22.49 26.80
C ALA A 547 -18.30 -23.84 26.80
N GLU A 548 -17.18 -23.96 26.09
CA GLU A 548 -16.39 -25.20 26.05
C GLU A 548 -15.65 -25.41 27.39
N GLU A 549 -15.98 -26.50 28.09
CA GLU A 549 -15.28 -26.92 29.31
C GLU A 549 -13.81 -27.21 29.03
N ARG A 550 -12.93 -26.78 29.96
CA ARG A 550 -11.48 -26.83 29.78
C ARG A 550 -10.86 -27.77 30.79
N GLY A 551 -10.39 -28.92 30.34
CA GLY A 551 -9.59 -29.82 31.18
C GLY A 551 -8.32 -29.13 31.71
N PRO A 552 -7.81 -29.52 32.90
CA PRO A 552 -6.67 -28.87 33.55
C PRO A 552 -5.39 -28.87 32.69
N HIS A 553 -5.22 -29.87 31.83
CA HIS A 553 -4.05 -30.05 30.95
C HIS A 553 -4.40 -30.05 29.46
N GLN A 554 -5.63 -29.67 29.09
CA GLN A 554 -6.05 -29.71 27.69
C GLN A 554 -5.40 -28.58 26.90
N LEU A 555 -4.61 -28.94 25.88
CA LEU A 555 -4.01 -27.99 24.95
C LEU A 555 -5.07 -27.42 23.99
N SER A 556 -4.87 -26.16 23.59
CA SER A 556 -5.84 -25.44 22.74
C SER A 556 -6.12 -26.13 21.41
N HIS A 557 -5.13 -26.79 20.82
CA HIS A 557 -5.28 -27.53 19.57
C HIS A 557 -6.02 -28.88 19.72
N HIS A 558 -6.36 -29.32 20.93
CA HIS A 558 -7.27 -30.46 21.14
C HIS A 558 -8.72 -30.01 21.33
N ARG A 559 -8.98 -28.70 21.36
CA ARG A 559 -10.31 -28.13 21.52
C ARG A 559 -11.11 -28.20 20.23
N ARG A 560 -12.43 -28.32 20.37
CA ARG A 560 -13.38 -28.26 19.25
C ARG A 560 -13.54 -26.83 18.74
N TYR A 561 -13.46 -25.84 19.63
CA TYR A 561 -13.58 -24.42 19.31
C TYR A 561 -12.37 -23.63 19.84
N PRO A 562 -11.19 -23.74 19.19
CA PRO A 562 -9.96 -23.10 19.67
C PRO A 562 -9.93 -21.57 19.51
N SER A 563 -10.68 -21.03 18.55
CA SER A 563 -10.71 -19.59 18.27
C SER A 563 -11.52 -18.84 19.32
N LYS A 564 -10.91 -17.86 19.98
CA LYS A 564 -11.58 -17.00 20.98
C LYS A 564 -12.61 -16.08 20.35
N TRP A 565 -12.34 -15.61 19.13
CA TRP A 565 -13.17 -14.63 18.45
C TRP A 565 -13.85 -15.22 17.22
N ARG A 566 -15.04 -14.69 16.92
CA ARG A 566 -15.76 -14.90 15.66
C ARG A 566 -16.19 -13.55 15.07
N SER A 567 -16.55 -13.56 13.79
CA SER A 567 -17.04 -12.34 13.14
C SER A 567 -18.31 -11.83 13.83
N ALA A 568 -18.36 -10.54 14.12
CA ALA A 568 -19.58 -9.90 14.64
C ALA A 568 -20.61 -9.67 13.53
N SER A 569 -20.13 -9.37 12.31
CA SER A 569 -20.91 -9.11 11.10
C SER A 569 -20.90 -10.31 10.13
N SER A 570 -21.94 -10.43 9.29
CA SER A 570 -22.06 -11.52 8.30
C SER A 570 -21.39 -11.14 6.97
N PRO A 571 -20.76 -12.09 6.25
CA PRO A 571 -20.59 -13.51 6.58
C PRO A 571 -19.32 -13.79 7.41
N ASP A 572 -19.40 -14.81 8.25
CA ASP A 572 -18.25 -15.36 8.97
C ASP A 572 -17.27 -16.01 7.97
N PRO A 573 -15.95 -15.75 8.05
CA PRO A 573 -14.95 -16.31 7.14
C PRO A 573 -15.00 -17.83 7.03
N VAL A 574 -15.33 -18.54 8.12
CA VAL A 574 -15.43 -20.01 8.13
C VAL A 574 -16.58 -20.49 7.23
N ARG A 575 -17.58 -19.63 6.98
CA ARG A 575 -18.72 -19.93 6.10
C ARG A 575 -18.58 -19.35 4.69
N SER A 576 -17.84 -18.25 4.53
CA SER A 576 -17.63 -17.62 3.22
C SER A 576 -16.37 -18.09 2.49
N VAL A 577 -15.51 -18.88 3.15
CA VAL A 577 -14.31 -19.43 2.52
C VAL A 577 -14.67 -20.34 1.35
N ARG A 578 -13.95 -20.20 0.23
CA ARG A 578 -14.11 -21.02 -0.97
C ARG A 578 -12.77 -21.49 -1.52
N VAL A 579 -12.79 -22.57 -2.29
CA VAL A 579 -11.61 -23.04 -3.03
C VAL A 579 -11.50 -22.23 -4.32
N VAL A 580 -10.37 -21.57 -4.56
CA VAL A 580 -10.07 -20.83 -5.81
C VAL A 580 -9.16 -21.61 -6.75
N ASP A 581 -8.50 -22.65 -6.24
CA ASP A 581 -7.63 -23.53 -7.02
C ASP A 581 -7.48 -24.88 -6.30
N HIS A 582 -7.45 -25.96 -7.07
CA HIS A 582 -7.25 -27.34 -6.58
C HIS A 582 -6.51 -28.14 -7.64
N PHE A 583 -5.40 -28.75 -7.25
CA PHE A 583 -4.60 -29.59 -8.14
C PHE A 583 -3.80 -30.60 -7.32
N THR A 584 -3.23 -31.60 -8.01
CA THR A 584 -2.35 -32.61 -7.41
C THR A 584 -1.02 -32.61 -8.14
N ILE A 585 0.07 -32.69 -7.39
CA ILE A 585 1.41 -32.91 -7.93
C ILE A 585 1.78 -34.37 -7.69
N THR A 586 2.03 -35.10 -8.77
CA THR A 586 2.44 -36.50 -8.71
C THR A 586 3.84 -36.61 -8.15
N ARG A 587 4.07 -37.57 -7.25
CA ARG A 587 5.43 -37.84 -6.77
C ARG A 587 6.26 -38.42 -7.91
N THR A 588 7.57 -38.13 -7.94
CA THR A 588 8.50 -38.93 -8.72
C THR A 588 8.47 -40.39 -8.21
N VAL A 589 8.14 -41.33 -9.08
CA VAL A 589 8.18 -42.78 -8.79
C VAL A 589 9.44 -43.34 -9.46
N ALA A 590 10.17 -44.22 -8.77
CA ALA A 590 11.24 -44.97 -9.41
C ALA A 590 10.62 -45.87 -10.50
N PRO A 591 11.28 -46.05 -11.66
CA PRO A 591 10.83 -47.06 -12.61
C PRO A 591 10.78 -48.43 -11.92
N ASP A 592 9.65 -49.13 -12.05
CA ASP A 592 9.50 -50.48 -11.50
C ASP A 592 10.54 -51.39 -12.17
N PRO A 593 11.40 -52.09 -11.41
CA PRO A 593 12.40 -52.99 -11.98
C PRO A 593 11.79 -54.15 -12.80
N GLU A 594 10.49 -54.42 -12.65
CA GLU A 594 9.76 -55.45 -13.40
C GLU A 594 9.30 -55.00 -14.81
N THR A 595 9.42 -53.71 -15.14
CA THR A 595 9.06 -53.19 -16.48
C THR A 595 10.25 -52.94 -17.40
N SER A 596 11.46 -53.27 -16.93
CA SER A 596 12.70 -53.20 -17.70
C SER A 596 13.30 -54.59 -17.91
N CYS A 597 12.48 -55.54 -18.40
CA CYS A 597 12.92 -56.82 -18.96
C CYS A 597 12.29 -57.04 -20.34
#